data_AF-A0A661E858-F1
#
_entry.id   AF-A0A661E858-F1
#
_cell.length_a   1.000
_cell.length_b   1.000
_cell.length_c   1.000
_cell.angle_alpha   90.00
_cell.angle_beta   90.00
_cell.angle_gamma   90.00
#
_symmetry.space_group_name_H-M   'P 1'
#
loop_
_entity.id
_entity.type
_entity.pdbx_description
1 polymer ?
#
loop_
_entity_poly.entity_id
_entity_poly.type
_entity_poly.pdbx_seq_one_letter_code
_entity_poly.pdbx_strand_id
1 'polypeptide(L)'
;MLVGLLIFMSACSVFAAAEIRLRLNDAIGESWSAQQIELVVEYTAEEPSLELTVGQLQLAGWPAAFRDLQLECRLAESTAGSLACQQNDAQMVVGQPGAEQVLKLKIGFTVDWVSGEITGSTLQIDTDRMGIDAIVALLPVDTAQALSRQVSVSSGELAGGVKISAQHGELASVAGSVNLWGVSFSNPIGTQAGENLSAQVDFSTELTGDNLAFSLTSQFIGGDLFINPLFFSWAENPPSLTARGGWSAIDQRLVFSASYRHPQQLDMAGGAELFWSDNVVQLQSAFGWITAENLATSYQA
;
A
#
# COMPACT_ATOMS: atom_id res chain seq x y z
N MET A 1 12.66 -27.67 -7.36
CA MET A 1 12.82 -28.74 -6.34
C MET A 1 11.50 -29.12 -5.64
N LEU A 2 10.43 -28.31 -5.73
CA LEU A 2 9.10 -28.62 -5.19
C LEU A 2 8.39 -29.82 -5.86
N VAL A 3 8.64 -30.06 -7.15
CA VAL A 3 7.94 -31.09 -7.94
C VAL A 3 8.24 -32.52 -7.46
N GLY A 4 9.36 -32.73 -6.75
CA GLY A 4 9.74 -34.05 -6.21
C GLY A 4 8.96 -34.47 -4.96
N LEU A 5 8.39 -33.52 -4.20
CA LEU A 5 7.68 -33.81 -2.96
C LEU A 5 6.22 -34.27 -3.20
N LEU A 6 5.62 -33.83 -4.31
CA LEU A 6 4.21 -34.08 -4.65
C LEU A 6 3.93 -35.50 -5.15
N ILE A 7 4.94 -36.21 -5.70
CA ILE A 7 4.77 -37.58 -6.21
C ILE A 7 4.64 -38.61 -5.08
N PHE A 8 5.01 -38.27 -3.84
CA PHE A 8 4.86 -39.16 -2.68
C PHE A 8 3.45 -39.22 -2.07
N MET A 9 2.53 -38.33 -2.48
CA MET A 9 1.19 -38.23 -1.87
C MET A 9 0.17 -39.26 -2.39
N SER A 10 0.44 -39.95 -3.50
CA SER A 10 -0.51 -40.89 -4.11
C SER A 10 -0.59 -42.27 -3.44
N ALA A 11 0.14 -42.51 -2.35
CA ALA A 11 0.32 -43.86 -1.78
C ALA A 11 -0.08 -44.02 -0.28
N CYS A 12 -0.72 -43.02 0.36
CA CYS A 12 -1.07 -43.12 1.78
C CYS A 12 -2.54 -42.78 2.06
N SER A 13 -3.42 -43.76 1.89
CA SER A 13 -4.83 -43.70 2.28
C SER A 13 -5.09 -44.16 3.74
N VAL A 14 -4.15 -43.94 4.67
CA VAL A 14 -4.27 -44.47 6.06
C VAL A 14 -3.97 -43.43 7.16
N PHE A 15 -3.59 -42.19 6.85
CA PHE A 15 -3.34 -41.18 7.89
C PHE A 15 -4.56 -40.28 8.05
N ALA A 16 -5.30 -40.45 9.15
CA ALA A 16 -6.43 -39.58 9.53
C ALA A 16 -5.99 -38.14 9.84
N ALA A 17 -4.71 -37.96 10.16
CA ALA A 17 -4.03 -36.67 10.24
C ALA A 17 -2.55 -36.85 9.85
N ALA A 18 -1.97 -35.89 9.14
CA ALA A 18 -0.55 -35.86 8.82
C ALA A 18 0.00 -34.44 9.06
N GLU A 19 1.14 -34.32 9.73
CA GLU A 19 1.87 -33.05 9.87
C GLU A 19 3.06 -33.06 8.91
N ILE A 20 3.17 -32.02 8.09
CA ILE A 20 4.34 -31.75 7.27
C ILE A 20 5.01 -30.50 7.82
N ARG A 21 6.28 -30.63 8.21
CA ARG A 21 7.10 -29.52 8.67
C ARG A 21 8.27 -29.31 7.74
N LEU A 22 8.32 -28.15 7.12
CA LEU A 22 9.40 -27.71 6.25
C LEU A 22 10.14 -26.56 6.94
N ARG A 23 11.46 -26.70 7.07
CA ARG A 23 12.34 -25.65 7.58
C ARG A 23 13.40 -25.31 6.54
N LEU A 24 13.47 -24.04 6.17
CA LEU A 24 14.46 -23.49 5.27
C LEU A 24 15.23 -22.39 5.98
N ASN A 25 16.56 -22.44 5.92
CA ASN A 25 17.38 -21.39 6.50
C ASN A 25 17.26 -20.10 5.69
N ASP A 26 17.23 -20.24 4.37
CA ASP A 26 17.20 -19.15 3.41
C ASP A 26 16.40 -19.52 2.16
N ALA A 27 15.73 -18.52 1.59
CA ALA A 27 15.13 -18.57 0.26
C ALA A 27 15.37 -17.22 -0.44
N ILE A 28 15.67 -17.27 -1.73
CA ILE A 28 16.01 -16.09 -2.53
C ILE A 28 15.14 -16.10 -3.79
N GLY A 29 14.44 -14.99 -4.02
CA GLY A 29 13.72 -14.70 -5.27
C GLY A 29 14.37 -13.53 -6.02
N GLU A 30 13.75 -13.10 -7.11
CA GLU A 30 14.29 -12.01 -7.95
C GLU A 30 14.35 -10.66 -7.22
N SER A 31 13.34 -10.37 -6.39
CA SER A 31 13.17 -9.07 -5.70
C SER A 31 13.03 -9.21 -4.19
N TRP A 32 13.33 -10.39 -3.63
CA TRP A 32 13.19 -10.65 -2.20
C TRP A 32 14.15 -11.73 -1.73
N SER A 33 14.48 -11.70 -0.44
CA SER A 33 15.11 -12.82 0.26
C SER A 33 14.45 -13.02 1.62
N ALA A 34 14.35 -14.26 2.06
CA ALA A 34 13.78 -14.62 3.35
C ALA A 34 14.71 -15.56 4.10
N GLN A 35 14.74 -15.43 5.42
CA GLN A 35 15.54 -16.25 6.31
C GLN A 35 14.68 -16.81 7.45
N GLN A 36 15.10 -17.96 7.98
CA GLN A 36 14.44 -18.63 9.10
C GLN A 36 12.96 -18.90 8.79
N ILE A 37 12.73 -19.66 7.72
CA ILE A 37 11.39 -19.98 7.23
C ILE A 37 10.97 -21.32 7.80
N GLU A 38 9.86 -21.36 8.52
CA GLU A 38 9.22 -22.61 8.94
C GLU A 38 7.77 -22.63 8.43
N LEU A 39 7.43 -23.68 7.69
CA LEU A 39 6.09 -23.98 7.22
C LEU A 39 5.64 -25.27 7.90
N VAL A 40 4.53 -25.20 8.63
CA VAL A 40 3.84 -26.34 9.22
C VAL A 40 2.51 -26.48 8.50
N VAL A 41 2.24 -27.65 7.95
CA VAL A 41 0.95 -27.99 7.34
C VAL A 41 0.39 -29.18 8.09
N GLU A 42 -0.75 -29.00 8.75
CA GLU A 42 -1.47 -30.11 9.36
C GLU A 42 -2.63 -30.47 8.44
N TYR A 43 -2.56 -31.67 7.87
CA TYR A 43 -3.60 -32.19 7.02
C TYR A 43 -4.54 -33.04 7.86
N THR A 44 -5.77 -32.59 8.05
CA THR A 44 -6.88 -33.43 8.52
C THR A 44 -7.83 -33.69 7.35
N ALA A 45 -8.63 -34.76 7.43
CA ALA A 45 -9.55 -35.12 6.35
C ALA A 45 -10.62 -34.05 6.03
N GLU A 46 -10.84 -33.09 6.95
CA GLU A 46 -11.92 -32.09 6.83
C GLU A 46 -11.37 -30.66 6.77
N GLU A 47 -10.30 -30.33 7.51
CA GLU A 47 -9.82 -28.96 7.67
C GLU A 47 -8.28 -28.94 7.72
N PRO A 48 -7.58 -28.75 6.58
CA PRO A 48 -6.15 -28.53 6.60
C PRO A 48 -5.83 -27.16 7.23
N SER A 49 -4.82 -27.14 8.10
CA SER A 49 -4.25 -25.93 8.68
C SER A 49 -2.84 -25.68 8.15
N LEU A 50 -2.43 -24.42 8.12
CA LEU A 50 -1.12 -23.99 7.67
C LEU A 50 -0.60 -22.88 8.59
N GLU A 51 0.61 -23.05 9.09
CA GLU A 51 1.36 -22.01 9.79
C GLU A 51 2.64 -21.72 9.00
N LEU A 52 2.85 -20.45 8.64
CA LEU A 52 4.08 -19.97 8.04
C LEU A 52 4.71 -18.93 8.96
N THR A 53 5.97 -19.17 9.31
CA THR A 53 6.81 -18.21 10.02
C THR A 53 8.02 -17.85 9.17
N VAL A 54 8.36 -16.57 9.14
CA VAL A 54 9.56 -16.04 8.47
C VAL A 54 10.24 -15.08 9.44
N GLY A 55 11.41 -15.45 9.94
CA GLY A 55 12.15 -14.62 10.90
C GLY A 55 12.62 -13.29 10.29
N GLN A 56 13.05 -13.31 9.03
CA GLN A 56 13.42 -12.09 8.31
C GLN A 56 13.03 -12.15 6.84
N LEU A 57 12.36 -11.11 6.34
CA LEU A 57 12.03 -10.90 4.94
C LEU A 57 12.61 -9.57 4.47
N GLN A 58 13.53 -9.62 3.51
CA GLN A 58 14.11 -8.44 2.87
C GLN A 58 13.50 -8.29 1.47
N LEU A 59 12.92 -7.12 1.19
CA LEU A 59 12.47 -6.75 -0.14
C LEU A 59 13.51 -5.85 -0.81
N ALA A 60 13.70 -6.03 -2.11
CA ALA A 60 14.60 -5.18 -2.91
C ALA A 60 14.10 -3.73 -2.87
N GLY A 61 15.01 -2.79 -2.63
CA GLY A 61 14.69 -1.36 -2.56
C GLY A 61 14.05 -0.91 -1.25
N TRP A 62 13.92 -1.76 -0.23
CA TRP A 62 13.40 -1.37 1.09
C TRP A 62 14.54 -1.16 2.11
N PRO A 63 14.44 -0.15 2.99
CA PRO A 63 15.55 0.26 3.87
C PRO A 63 15.85 -0.74 4.99
N ALA A 64 14.84 -1.49 5.44
CA ALA A 64 14.95 -2.45 6.52
C ALA A 64 14.20 -3.72 6.15
N ALA A 65 14.65 -4.84 6.73
CA ALA A 65 13.92 -6.10 6.62
C ALA A 65 12.71 -6.11 7.55
N PHE A 66 11.64 -6.72 7.07
CA PHE A 66 10.51 -7.14 7.88
C PHE A 66 10.92 -8.32 8.73
N ARG A 67 10.49 -8.35 9.99
CA ARG A 67 10.87 -9.41 10.94
C ARG A 67 9.64 -10.12 11.48
N ASP A 68 9.85 -11.35 11.94
CA ASP A 68 8.87 -12.13 12.68
C ASP A 68 7.49 -12.19 11.99
N LEU A 69 7.49 -12.39 10.67
CA LEU A 69 6.24 -12.61 9.94
C LEU A 69 5.66 -13.94 10.41
N GLN A 70 4.44 -13.91 10.93
CA GLN A 70 3.69 -15.09 11.34
C GLN A 70 2.34 -15.06 10.65
N LEU A 71 2.00 -16.16 9.98
CA LEU A 71 0.77 -16.35 9.24
C LEU A 71 0.15 -17.67 9.68
N GLU A 72 -1.09 -17.62 10.20
CA GLU A 72 -1.79 -18.80 10.68
C GLU A 72 -3.11 -18.99 9.92
N CYS A 73 -3.17 -19.94 9.01
CA CYS A 73 -4.39 -20.37 8.34
C CYS A 73 -4.98 -21.60 9.04
N ARG A 74 -5.98 -21.38 9.90
CA ARG A 74 -6.62 -22.47 10.67
C ARG A 74 -7.59 -23.31 9.87
N LEU A 75 -8.21 -22.71 8.86
CA LEU A 75 -9.25 -23.33 8.03
C LEU A 75 -8.93 -23.02 6.57
N ALA A 76 -8.24 -23.95 5.91
CA ALA A 76 -8.01 -23.85 4.48
C ALA A 76 -9.10 -24.62 3.72
N GLU A 77 -9.76 -23.94 2.79
CA GLU A 77 -10.71 -24.57 1.88
C GLU A 77 -9.93 -25.31 0.79
N SER A 78 -10.10 -26.64 0.76
CA SER A 78 -9.48 -27.48 -0.26
C SER A 78 -10.53 -27.95 -1.25
N THR A 79 -10.36 -27.61 -2.53
CA THR A 79 -11.16 -28.16 -3.63
C THR A 79 -10.28 -28.99 -4.56
N ALA A 80 -10.87 -29.65 -5.56
CA ALA A 80 -10.13 -30.48 -6.52
C ALA A 80 -9.17 -29.62 -7.37
N GLY A 81 -7.97 -29.37 -6.84
CA GLY A 81 -6.89 -28.64 -7.51
C GLY A 81 -6.45 -27.35 -6.81
N SER A 82 -7.14 -26.85 -5.79
CA SER A 82 -6.74 -25.60 -5.11
C SER A 82 -6.80 -25.66 -3.58
N LEU A 83 -5.94 -24.87 -2.95
CA LEU A 83 -5.99 -24.52 -1.53
C LEU A 83 -6.29 -23.04 -1.41
N ALA A 84 -7.34 -22.67 -0.70
CA ALA A 84 -7.65 -21.28 -0.39
C ALA A 84 -7.60 -21.04 1.12
N CYS A 85 -6.88 -20.00 1.52
CA CYS A 85 -6.86 -19.47 2.87
C CYS A 85 -7.44 -18.06 2.84
N GLN A 86 -8.59 -17.87 3.46
CA GLN A 86 -9.28 -16.58 3.46
C GLN A 86 -8.91 -15.76 4.69
N GLN A 87 -8.29 -14.59 4.47
CA GLN A 87 -8.14 -13.48 5.43
C GLN A 87 -7.74 -13.88 6.86
N ASN A 88 -6.59 -14.53 7.00
CA ASN A 88 -6.07 -14.92 8.30
C ASN A 88 -5.27 -13.81 8.94
N ASP A 89 -5.35 -13.73 10.28
CA ASP A 89 -4.53 -12.83 11.06
C ASP A 89 -3.06 -13.19 10.87
N ALA A 90 -2.28 -12.16 10.56
CA ALA A 90 -0.84 -12.23 10.49
C ALA A 90 -0.26 -11.04 11.25
N GLN A 91 0.99 -11.18 11.66
CA GLN A 91 1.74 -10.09 12.26
C GLN A 91 3.13 -10.02 11.65
N MET A 92 3.67 -8.80 11.57
CA MET A 92 5.06 -8.57 11.21
C MET A 92 5.63 -7.40 12.01
N VAL A 93 6.93 -7.42 12.26
CA VAL A 93 7.65 -6.32 12.91
C VAL A 93 8.36 -5.48 11.86
N VAL A 94 8.16 -4.17 11.94
CA VAL A 94 8.76 -3.18 11.03
C VAL A 94 9.52 -2.11 11.80
N GLY A 95 10.38 -1.39 11.09
CA GLY A 95 11.19 -0.32 11.65
C GLY A 95 12.57 -0.76 12.14
N GLN A 96 13.33 0.25 12.58
CA GLN A 96 14.70 0.09 13.08
C GLN A 96 14.70 -0.52 14.50
N PRO A 97 15.75 -1.26 14.89
CA PRO A 97 15.90 -1.73 16.25
C PRO A 97 15.75 -0.60 17.27
N GLY A 98 14.87 -0.77 18.26
CA GLY A 98 14.55 0.24 19.28
C GLY A 98 13.42 1.22 18.93
N ALA A 99 12.92 1.19 17.69
CA ALA A 99 11.74 1.93 17.24
C ALA A 99 10.74 1.00 16.51
N GLU A 100 10.69 -0.25 16.96
CA GLU A 100 9.97 -1.33 16.31
C GLU A 100 8.45 -1.16 16.45
N GLN A 101 7.72 -1.49 15.39
CA GLN A 101 6.27 -1.47 15.35
C GLN A 101 5.76 -2.83 14.91
N VAL A 102 4.77 -3.37 15.62
CA VAL A 102 4.07 -4.60 15.22
C VAL A 102 2.90 -4.20 14.33
N LEU A 103 2.92 -4.64 13.07
CA LEU A 103 1.81 -4.51 12.16
C LEU A 103 0.93 -5.73 12.24
N LYS A 104 -0.37 -5.50 12.39
CA LYS A 104 -1.39 -6.53 12.21
C LYS A 104 -1.82 -6.53 10.75
N LEU A 105 -1.85 -7.71 10.17
CA LEU A 105 -2.14 -7.93 8.77
C LEU A 105 -3.28 -8.94 8.67
N LYS A 106 -4.02 -8.87 7.56
CA LYS A 106 -4.82 -10.01 7.11
C LYS A 106 -4.32 -10.46 5.77
N ILE A 107 -3.91 -11.72 5.70
CA ILE A 107 -3.37 -12.31 4.47
C ILE A 107 -4.33 -13.39 4.00
N GLY A 108 -4.68 -13.32 2.72
CA GLY A 108 -5.44 -14.35 2.02
C GLY A 108 -4.66 -14.81 0.80
N PHE A 109 -4.80 -16.07 0.44
CA PHE A 109 -4.15 -16.62 -0.74
C PHE A 109 -4.92 -17.83 -1.29
N THR A 110 -4.75 -18.07 -2.59
CA THR A 110 -5.19 -19.26 -3.29
C THR A 110 -4.00 -19.82 -4.05
N VAL A 111 -3.71 -21.11 -3.83
CA VAL A 111 -2.65 -21.85 -4.51
C VAL A 111 -3.27 -22.95 -5.35
N ASP A 112 -2.80 -23.11 -6.59
CA ASP A 112 -3.06 -24.31 -7.39
C ASP A 112 -2.10 -25.43 -6.96
N TRP A 113 -2.63 -26.57 -6.53
CA TRP A 113 -1.81 -27.68 -6.01
C TRP A 113 -0.97 -28.37 -7.09
N VAL A 114 -1.38 -28.29 -8.36
CA VAL A 114 -0.73 -28.98 -9.47
C VAL A 114 0.47 -28.19 -9.95
N SER A 115 0.32 -26.88 -10.16
CA SER A 115 1.41 -26.00 -10.58
C SER A 115 2.24 -25.47 -9.41
N GLY A 116 1.64 -25.39 -8.22
CA GLY A 116 2.22 -24.71 -7.06
C GLY A 116 2.18 -23.18 -7.18
N GLU A 117 1.42 -22.64 -8.13
CA GLU A 117 1.33 -21.20 -8.37
C GLU A 117 0.29 -20.54 -7.46
N ILE A 118 0.59 -19.32 -7.00
CA ILE A 118 -0.38 -18.47 -6.32
C ILE A 118 -1.28 -17.82 -7.38
N THR A 119 -2.52 -18.29 -7.47
CA THR A 119 -3.51 -17.80 -8.44
C THR A 119 -4.24 -16.56 -7.94
N GLY A 120 -4.30 -16.37 -6.61
CA GLY A 120 -4.84 -15.16 -6.00
C GLY A 120 -4.19 -14.87 -4.65
N SER A 121 -4.02 -13.61 -4.32
CA SER A 121 -3.59 -13.20 -2.98
C SER A 121 -4.18 -11.86 -2.58
N THR A 122 -4.36 -11.68 -1.28
CA THR A 122 -4.80 -10.43 -0.67
C THR A 122 -3.95 -10.14 0.54
N LEU A 123 -3.47 -8.90 0.67
CA LEU A 123 -2.83 -8.39 1.87
C LEU A 123 -3.61 -7.18 2.34
N GLN A 124 -4.10 -7.21 3.56
CA GLN A 124 -4.70 -6.06 4.23
C GLN A 124 -3.82 -5.66 5.40
N ILE A 125 -3.50 -4.37 5.51
CA ILE A 125 -2.73 -3.78 6.58
C ILE A 125 -3.63 -2.79 7.26
N ASP A 126 -3.93 -3.01 8.54
CA ASP A 126 -4.73 -2.08 9.36
C ASP A 126 -3.85 -1.52 10.48
N THR A 127 -3.87 -0.21 10.65
CA THR A 127 -3.09 0.50 11.68
C THR A 127 -3.98 1.44 12.48
N ASP A 128 -3.89 1.36 13.81
CA ASP A 128 -4.67 2.19 14.71
C ASP A 128 -4.11 3.61 14.87
N ARG A 129 -2.79 3.71 15.09
CA ARG A 129 -2.01 4.96 15.05
C ARG A 129 -0.54 4.62 14.89
N MET A 130 0.07 5.14 13.83
CA MET A 130 1.48 4.97 13.52
C MET A 130 2.13 6.32 13.31
N GLY A 131 3.24 6.56 14.01
CA GLY A 131 4.04 7.77 13.82
C GLY A 131 4.71 7.82 12.45
N ILE A 132 4.96 9.03 11.95
CA ILE A 132 5.51 9.25 10.60
C ILE A 132 6.80 8.50 10.32
N ASP A 133 7.69 8.34 11.30
CA ASP A 133 8.96 7.63 11.13
C ASP A 133 8.77 6.15 10.76
N ALA A 134 7.75 5.50 11.34
CA ALA A 134 7.41 4.13 11.01
C ALA A 134 6.77 4.02 9.62
N ILE A 135 6.00 5.03 9.20
CA ILE A 135 5.43 5.09 7.84
C ILE A 135 6.54 5.23 6.80
N VAL A 136 7.52 6.11 7.05
CA VAL A 136 8.66 6.30 6.14
C VAL A 136 9.49 5.02 6.04
N ALA A 137 9.59 4.23 7.12
CA ALA A 137 10.22 2.91 7.09
C ALA A 137 9.45 1.88 6.23
N LEU A 138 8.18 2.14 5.93
CA LEU A 138 7.34 1.34 5.02
C LEU A 138 7.37 1.81 3.56
N LEU A 139 8.24 2.77 3.23
CA LEU A 139 8.42 3.22 1.86
C LEU A 139 9.68 2.61 1.26
N PRO A 140 9.69 2.33 -0.06
CA PRO A 140 10.92 2.08 -0.79
C PRO A 140 11.92 3.23 -0.59
N VAL A 141 13.21 2.90 -0.54
CA VAL A 141 14.31 3.85 -0.29
C VAL A 141 14.25 5.03 -1.26
N ASP A 142 14.02 4.77 -2.55
CA ASP A 142 13.96 5.82 -3.56
C ASP A 142 12.77 6.76 -3.33
N THR A 143 11.62 6.22 -2.92
CA THR A 143 10.42 7.00 -2.58
C THR A 143 10.66 7.84 -1.34
N ALA A 144 11.21 7.25 -0.27
CA ALA A 144 11.54 7.94 0.97
C ALA A 144 12.56 9.07 0.73
N GLN A 145 13.59 8.83 -0.08
CA GLN A 145 14.59 9.83 -0.44
C GLN A 145 14.03 10.94 -1.33
N ALA A 146 13.17 10.59 -2.30
CA ALA A 146 12.53 11.58 -3.16
C ALA A 146 11.64 12.52 -2.31
N LEU A 147 10.89 11.95 -1.36
CA LEU A 147 10.07 12.71 -0.43
C LEU A 147 10.92 13.62 0.47
N SER A 148 11.98 13.08 1.10
CA SER A 148 12.82 13.83 2.04
C SER A 148 13.58 14.99 1.40
N ARG A 149 13.83 14.94 0.08
CA ARG A 149 14.45 16.04 -0.67
C ARG A 149 13.49 17.20 -0.91
N GLN A 150 12.19 16.93 -0.99
CA GLN A 150 11.17 17.95 -1.25
C GLN A 150 10.63 18.54 0.04
N VAL A 151 10.45 17.69 1.06
CA VAL A 151 9.73 18.04 2.28
C VAL A 151 10.40 17.36 3.48
N SER A 152 10.62 18.13 4.54
CA SER A 152 10.96 17.62 5.87
C SER A 152 9.68 17.53 6.70
N VAL A 153 9.25 16.30 6.99
CA VAL A 153 8.10 16.05 7.88
C VAL A 153 8.63 15.94 9.31
N SER A 154 8.13 16.78 10.21
CA SER A 154 8.61 16.87 11.60
C SER A 154 7.71 16.12 12.58
N SER A 155 6.44 15.96 12.24
CA SER A 155 5.45 15.21 13.04
C SER A 155 4.35 14.68 12.15
N GLY A 156 3.63 13.67 12.66
CA GLY A 156 2.43 13.15 12.04
C GLY A 156 2.10 11.76 12.54
N GLU A 157 0.81 11.45 12.58
CA GLU A 157 0.30 10.12 12.85
C GLU A 157 -0.63 9.69 11.72
N LEU A 158 -0.67 8.38 11.46
CA LEU A 158 -1.53 7.75 10.46
C LEU A 158 -2.31 6.60 11.08
N ALA A 159 -3.59 6.51 10.77
CA ALA A 159 -4.40 5.32 10.98
C ALA A 159 -5.16 4.98 9.71
N GLY A 160 -5.56 3.73 9.57
CA GLY A 160 -6.37 3.31 8.45
C GLY A 160 -5.99 1.94 7.94
N GLY A 161 -6.54 1.62 6.77
CA GLY A 161 -6.42 0.31 6.15
C GLY A 161 -5.97 0.43 4.71
N VAL A 162 -5.06 -0.45 4.29
CA VAL A 162 -4.71 -0.64 2.88
C VAL A 162 -4.92 -2.11 2.54
N LYS A 163 -5.70 -2.38 1.49
CA LYS A 163 -5.90 -3.71 0.92
C LYS A 163 -5.27 -3.76 -0.47
N ILE A 164 -4.39 -4.72 -0.65
CA ILE A 164 -3.72 -5.06 -1.90
C ILE A 164 -4.26 -6.42 -2.33
N SER A 165 -4.64 -6.54 -3.61
CA SER A 165 -5.03 -7.83 -4.19
C SER A 165 -4.19 -8.10 -5.43
N ALA A 166 -3.79 -9.35 -5.62
CA ALA A 166 -3.05 -9.81 -6.78
C ALA A 166 -3.69 -11.09 -7.35
N GLN A 167 -3.53 -11.30 -8.65
CA GLN A 167 -3.97 -12.49 -9.38
C GLN A 167 -2.82 -13.02 -10.20
N HIS A 168 -2.56 -14.33 -10.12
CA HIS A 168 -1.44 -14.97 -10.82
C HIS A 168 -0.07 -14.29 -10.57
N GLY A 169 0.14 -13.76 -9.37
CA GLY A 169 1.36 -13.02 -9.00
C GLY A 169 1.41 -11.57 -9.49
N GLU A 170 0.42 -11.10 -10.26
CA GLU A 170 0.36 -9.73 -10.75
C GLU A 170 -0.59 -8.87 -9.91
N LEU A 171 -0.21 -7.61 -9.69
CA LEU A 171 -1.04 -6.66 -8.95
C LEU A 171 -2.39 -6.47 -9.66
N ALA A 172 -3.50 -6.70 -8.96
CA ALA A 172 -4.85 -6.52 -9.51
C ALA A 172 -5.52 -5.25 -8.98
N SER A 173 -5.37 -4.97 -7.68
CA SER A 173 -5.91 -3.74 -7.09
C SER A 173 -5.19 -3.32 -5.83
N VAL A 174 -5.28 -2.03 -5.53
CA VAL A 174 -4.91 -1.44 -4.24
C VAL A 174 -6.03 -0.50 -3.85
N ALA A 175 -6.59 -0.64 -2.65
CA ALA A 175 -7.55 0.32 -2.12
C ALA A 175 -7.28 0.58 -0.65
N GLY A 176 -7.59 1.78 -0.19
CA GLY A 176 -7.38 2.11 1.20
C GLY A 176 -8.12 3.36 1.64
N SER A 177 -8.23 3.48 2.96
CA SER A 177 -8.75 4.66 3.64
C SER A 177 -7.79 4.98 4.77
N VAL A 178 -7.28 6.20 4.77
CA VAL A 178 -6.19 6.64 5.63
C VAL A 178 -6.57 7.96 6.28
N ASN A 179 -6.47 8.04 7.59
CA ASN A 179 -6.58 9.26 8.35
C ASN A 179 -5.18 9.71 8.78
N LEU A 180 -4.92 10.99 8.58
CA LEU A 180 -3.70 11.68 8.97
C LEU A 180 -4.04 12.69 10.05
N TRP A 181 -3.18 12.79 11.07
CA TRP A 181 -3.31 13.78 12.13
C TRP A 181 -1.98 14.43 12.46
N GLY A 182 -2.03 15.73 12.77
CA GLY A 182 -0.89 16.45 13.29
C GLY A 182 0.32 16.47 12.35
N VAL A 183 0.08 16.33 11.04
CA VAL A 183 1.16 16.32 10.06
C VAL A 183 1.73 17.73 9.96
N SER A 184 3.00 17.87 10.30
CA SER A 184 3.71 19.13 10.19
C SER A 184 4.90 18.94 9.27
N PHE A 185 5.06 19.86 8.32
CA PHE A 185 6.13 19.75 7.33
C PHE A 185 6.62 21.11 6.87
N SER A 186 7.82 21.15 6.32
CA SER A 186 8.34 22.31 5.58
C SER A 186 9.24 21.88 4.44
N ASN A 187 9.31 22.69 3.39
CA ASN A 187 10.31 22.49 2.35
C ASN A 187 11.63 23.20 2.70
N PRO A 188 12.78 22.76 2.16
CA PRO A 188 14.09 23.31 2.54
C PRO A 188 14.27 24.82 2.28
N ILE A 189 13.49 25.38 1.36
CA ILE A 189 13.56 26.79 0.95
C ILE A 189 12.56 27.70 1.66
N GLY A 190 11.73 27.15 2.57
CA GLY A 190 10.76 27.92 3.36
C GLY A 190 9.61 28.53 2.56
N THR A 191 9.33 28.04 1.35
CA THR A 191 8.21 28.51 0.52
C THR A 191 6.94 27.70 0.72
N GLN A 192 7.04 26.55 1.39
CA GLN A 192 5.92 25.67 1.69
C GLN A 192 6.07 25.14 3.10
N ALA A 193 5.00 25.25 3.90
CA ALA A 193 4.93 24.70 5.23
C ALA A 193 3.50 24.29 5.57
N GLY A 194 3.36 23.21 6.33
CA GLY A 194 2.11 22.74 6.89
C GLY A 194 2.26 22.57 8.40
N GLU A 195 1.25 23.00 9.16
CA GLU A 195 1.22 22.83 10.61
C GLU A 195 -0.06 22.12 11.03
N ASN A 196 0.11 21.06 11.84
CA ASN A 196 -1.00 20.29 12.43
C ASN A 196 -2.06 19.83 11.41
N LEU A 197 -1.63 19.52 10.18
CA LEU A 197 -2.52 19.13 9.11
C LEU A 197 -3.18 17.79 9.44
N SER A 198 -4.49 17.74 9.21
CA SER A 198 -5.27 16.52 9.37
C SER A 198 -6.12 16.29 8.13
N ALA A 199 -6.19 15.05 7.65
CA ALA A 199 -6.93 14.70 6.45
C ALA A 199 -7.40 13.25 6.49
N GLN A 200 -8.54 12.97 5.86
CA GLN A 200 -8.97 11.64 5.48
C GLN A 200 -8.72 11.47 3.98
N VAL A 201 -8.04 10.40 3.60
CA VAL A 201 -7.66 10.08 2.22
C VAL A 201 -8.17 8.69 1.88
N ASP A 202 -9.10 8.62 0.95
CA ASP A 202 -9.56 7.39 0.32
C ASP A 202 -8.91 7.27 -1.05
N PHE A 203 -8.40 6.08 -1.38
CA PHE A 203 -7.80 5.83 -2.68
C PHE A 203 -8.14 4.43 -3.18
N SER A 204 -8.19 4.31 -4.50
CA SER A 204 -8.36 3.03 -5.18
C SER A 204 -7.58 3.02 -6.48
N THR A 205 -7.00 1.87 -6.78
CA THR A 205 -6.27 1.59 -8.00
C THR A 205 -6.70 0.20 -8.46
N GLU A 206 -7.07 0.08 -9.72
CA GLU A 206 -7.41 -1.20 -10.35
C GLU A 206 -6.55 -1.37 -11.60
N LEU A 207 -5.97 -2.56 -11.75
CA LEU A 207 -5.19 -2.95 -12.92
C LEU A 207 -6.00 -3.98 -13.71
N THR A 208 -6.27 -3.68 -14.99
CA THR A 208 -6.96 -4.58 -15.92
C THR A 208 -6.10 -4.74 -17.17
N GLY A 209 -5.33 -5.84 -17.22
CA GLY A 209 -4.26 -6.01 -18.20
C GLY A 209 -3.25 -4.87 -18.07
N ASP A 210 -2.96 -4.20 -19.18
CA ASP A 210 -1.99 -3.09 -19.23
C ASP A 210 -2.55 -1.72 -18.83
N ASN A 211 -3.79 -1.68 -18.33
CA ASN A 211 -4.46 -0.43 -17.96
C ASN A 211 -4.61 -0.33 -16.45
N LEU A 212 -4.13 0.76 -15.89
CA LEU A 212 -4.32 1.16 -14.50
C LEU A 212 -5.37 2.27 -14.46
N ALA A 213 -6.40 2.12 -13.65
CA ALA A 213 -7.33 3.18 -13.29
C ALA A 213 -7.11 3.53 -11.82
N PHE A 214 -7.14 4.83 -11.48
CA PHE A 214 -7.00 5.27 -10.10
C PHE A 214 -8.02 6.36 -9.74
N SER A 215 -8.36 6.39 -8.46
CA SER A 215 -9.13 7.46 -7.84
C SER A 215 -8.56 7.79 -6.47
N LEU A 216 -8.62 9.06 -6.11
CA LEU A 216 -8.22 9.58 -4.81
C LEU A 216 -9.24 10.64 -4.40
N THR A 217 -9.73 10.54 -3.17
CA THR A 217 -10.55 11.56 -2.52
C THR A 217 -9.89 11.91 -1.20
N SER A 218 -9.70 13.18 -0.95
CA SER A 218 -9.14 13.68 0.30
C SER A 218 -10.06 14.74 0.87
N GLN A 219 -10.43 14.57 2.14
CA GLN A 219 -11.11 15.57 2.93
C GLN A 219 -10.14 16.09 3.98
N PHE A 220 -9.78 17.36 3.86
CA PHE A 220 -8.96 18.01 4.86
C PHE A 220 -9.83 18.33 6.06
N ILE A 221 -9.34 18.12 7.27
CA ILE A 221 -10.13 18.22 8.51
C ILE A 221 -9.66 19.41 9.35
N GLY A 222 -8.39 19.80 9.21
CA GLY A 222 -7.83 20.93 9.94
C GLY A 222 -6.34 21.13 9.69
N GLY A 223 -5.81 22.15 10.36
CA GLY A 223 -4.43 22.60 10.24
C GLY A 223 -4.27 23.79 9.30
N ASP A 224 -3.03 24.25 9.17
CA ASP A 224 -2.68 25.45 8.43
C ASP A 224 -1.65 25.12 7.35
N LEU A 225 -1.89 25.58 6.12
CA LEU A 225 -1.03 25.38 4.96
C LEU A 225 -0.57 26.74 4.42
N PHE A 226 0.75 26.90 4.36
CA PHE A 226 1.42 28.02 3.72
C PHE A 226 2.08 27.57 2.41
N ILE A 227 1.73 28.20 1.30
CA ILE A 227 2.38 28.05 0.00
C ILE A 227 2.59 29.45 -0.56
N ASN A 228 3.81 29.98 -0.45
CA ASN A 228 4.10 31.38 -0.78
C ASN A 228 3.48 31.85 -2.12
N PRO A 229 2.64 32.91 -2.13
CA PRO A 229 2.25 33.81 -1.02
C PRO A 229 0.91 33.48 -0.35
N LEU A 230 0.34 32.30 -0.60
CA LEU A 230 -0.96 31.86 -0.13
C LEU A 230 -0.87 31.24 1.27
N PHE A 231 -1.86 31.54 2.11
CA PHE A 231 -2.08 30.91 3.40
C PHE A 231 -3.51 30.38 3.47
N PHE A 232 -3.68 29.14 3.92
CA PHE A 232 -4.96 28.48 4.07
C PHE A 232 -5.07 27.94 5.49
N SER A 233 -6.21 28.21 6.15
CA SER A 233 -6.57 27.55 7.41
C SER A 233 -7.76 26.64 7.17
N TRP A 234 -7.59 25.35 7.46
CA TRP A 234 -8.58 24.32 7.13
C TRP A 234 -9.52 23.98 8.29
N ALA A 235 -9.29 24.57 9.48
CA ALA A 235 -10.06 24.26 10.68
C ALA A 235 -11.53 24.70 10.58
N GLU A 236 -11.80 25.82 9.92
CA GLU A 236 -13.17 26.38 9.81
C GLU A 236 -13.88 25.95 8.52
N ASN A 237 -13.13 25.89 7.41
CA ASN A 237 -13.66 25.63 6.07
C ASN A 237 -12.86 24.53 5.40
N PRO A 238 -13.07 23.25 5.79
CA PRO A 238 -12.27 22.14 5.31
C PRO A 238 -12.37 21.99 3.78
N PRO A 239 -11.25 22.08 3.04
CA PRO A 239 -11.27 21.81 1.62
C PRO A 239 -11.43 20.32 1.31
N SER A 240 -11.76 20.04 0.06
CA SER A 240 -11.72 18.69 -0.50
C SER A 240 -10.87 18.65 -1.76
N LEU A 241 -10.12 17.57 -1.95
CA LEU A 241 -9.40 17.26 -3.17
C LEU A 241 -9.94 15.95 -3.73
N THR A 242 -10.24 15.91 -5.02
CA THR A 242 -10.47 14.67 -5.76
C THR A 242 -9.50 14.59 -6.91
N ALA A 243 -8.98 13.40 -7.18
CA ALA A 243 -8.16 13.11 -8.35
C ALA A 243 -8.58 11.77 -8.93
N ARG A 244 -8.54 11.65 -10.25
CA ARG A 244 -8.83 10.40 -10.96
C ARG A 244 -8.07 10.37 -12.26
N GLY A 245 -7.76 9.17 -12.73
CA GLY A 245 -7.05 9.01 -13.98
C GLY A 245 -6.79 7.57 -14.31
N GLY A 246 -5.91 7.39 -15.29
CA GLY A 246 -5.42 6.09 -15.64
C GLY A 246 -4.16 6.13 -16.49
N TRP A 247 -3.42 5.03 -16.43
CA TRP A 247 -2.22 4.76 -17.18
C TRP A 247 -2.47 3.59 -18.14
N SER A 248 -2.15 3.76 -19.42
CA SER A 248 -2.09 2.68 -20.41
C SER A 248 -0.62 2.40 -20.71
N ALA A 249 -0.13 1.21 -20.35
CA ALA A 249 1.25 0.82 -20.63
C ALA A 249 1.49 0.61 -22.13
N ILE A 250 0.46 0.18 -22.87
CA ILE A 250 0.50 0.00 -24.32
C ILE A 250 0.66 1.35 -25.03
N ASP A 251 -0.16 2.33 -24.68
CA ASP A 251 -0.11 3.66 -25.28
C ASP A 251 1.00 4.54 -24.67
N GLN A 252 1.65 4.05 -23.60
CA GLN A 252 2.51 4.82 -22.70
C GLN A 252 1.89 6.17 -22.33
N ARG A 253 0.61 6.14 -21.96
CA ARG A 253 -0.23 7.33 -21.77
C ARG A 253 -0.75 7.44 -20.35
N LEU A 254 -0.61 8.61 -19.75
CA LEU A 254 -1.29 9.01 -18.51
C LEU A 254 -2.38 10.03 -18.81
N VAL A 255 -3.62 9.75 -18.41
CA VAL A 255 -4.71 10.74 -18.38
C VAL A 255 -5.07 10.96 -16.92
N PHE A 256 -5.17 12.21 -16.48
CA PHE A 256 -5.67 12.50 -15.14
C PHE A 256 -6.47 13.79 -15.09
N SER A 257 -7.31 13.89 -14.06
CA SER A 257 -8.03 15.11 -13.69
C SER A 257 -8.05 15.24 -12.17
N ALA A 258 -8.01 16.47 -11.68
CA ALA A 258 -8.11 16.77 -10.26
C ALA A 258 -9.01 18.00 -10.04
N SER A 259 -9.68 18.04 -8.89
CA SER A 259 -10.40 19.22 -8.42
C SER A 259 -10.15 19.45 -6.94
N TYR A 260 -9.84 20.69 -6.60
CA TYR A 260 -9.64 21.18 -5.25
C TYR A 260 -10.71 22.24 -4.98
N ARG A 261 -11.50 22.04 -3.93
CA ARG A 261 -12.55 22.98 -3.53
C ARG A 261 -12.34 23.40 -2.09
N HIS A 262 -12.04 24.69 -1.89
CA HIS A 262 -12.09 25.37 -0.61
C HIS A 262 -13.36 26.22 -0.54
N PRO A 263 -14.24 26.04 0.46
CA PRO A 263 -15.59 26.62 0.48
C PRO A 263 -15.69 28.14 0.29
N GLN A 264 -14.67 28.91 0.67
CA GLN A 264 -14.73 30.39 0.72
C GLN A 264 -13.53 31.11 0.09
N GLN A 265 -12.59 30.38 -0.54
CA GLN A 265 -11.32 30.98 -0.97
C GLN A 265 -10.96 30.61 -2.39
N LEU A 266 -11.08 29.34 -2.74
CA LEU A 266 -10.44 28.82 -3.93
C LEU A 266 -11.14 27.55 -4.42
N ASP A 267 -11.64 27.58 -5.66
CA ASP A 267 -12.05 26.37 -6.38
C ASP A 267 -11.18 26.25 -7.63
N MET A 268 -10.55 25.09 -7.80
CA MET A 268 -9.67 24.79 -8.92
C MET A 268 -10.01 23.41 -9.47
N ALA A 269 -10.03 23.28 -10.77
CA ALA A 269 -9.99 21.95 -11.39
C ALA A 269 -9.19 21.98 -12.67
N GLY A 270 -8.66 20.82 -13.05
CA GLY A 270 -7.91 20.66 -14.28
C GLY A 270 -7.57 19.22 -14.55
N GLY A 271 -6.84 19.00 -15.63
CA GLY A 271 -6.39 17.69 -16.04
C GLY A 271 -5.41 17.79 -17.18
N ALA A 272 -4.71 16.68 -17.43
CA ALA A 272 -3.78 16.58 -18.52
C ALA A 272 -3.74 15.16 -19.09
N GLU A 273 -3.30 15.10 -20.35
CA GLU A 273 -2.95 13.89 -21.06
C GLU A 273 -1.46 13.97 -21.43
N LEU A 274 -0.69 13.02 -20.90
CA LEU A 274 0.76 12.90 -21.07
C LEU A 274 1.07 11.60 -21.80
N PHE A 275 2.08 11.63 -22.69
CA PHE A 275 2.61 10.43 -23.34
C PHE A 275 4.11 10.36 -23.15
N TRP A 276 4.61 9.14 -23.10
CA TRP A 276 6.03 8.86 -23.11
C TRP A 276 6.43 8.40 -24.50
N SER A 277 7.49 9.02 -25.02
CA SER A 277 8.16 8.62 -26.25
C SER A 277 9.66 8.70 -26.01
N ASP A 278 10.38 7.59 -26.22
CA ASP A 278 11.82 7.49 -25.97
C ASP A 278 12.24 7.95 -24.55
N ASN A 279 11.46 7.60 -23.53
CA ASN A 279 11.62 8.03 -22.13
C ASN A 279 11.49 9.54 -21.90
N VAL A 280 10.97 10.29 -22.87
CA VAL A 280 10.64 11.73 -22.73
C VAL A 280 9.15 11.88 -22.51
N VAL A 281 8.76 12.62 -21.48
CA VAL A 281 7.36 12.98 -21.21
C VAL A 281 6.95 14.13 -22.12
N GLN A 282 5.86 13.94 -22.86
CA GLN A 282 5.26 14.95 -23.72
C GLN A 282 3.84 15.26 -23.25
N LEU A 283 3.54 16.54 -23.10
CA LEU A 283 2.19 17.03 -22.82
C LEU A 283 1.40 17.07 -24.13
N GLN A 284 0.35 16.25 -24.26
CA GLN A 284 -0.54 16.29 -25.43
C GLN A 284 -1.62 17.35 -25.25
N SER A 285 -2.29 17.36 -24.11
CA SER A 285 -3.32 18.33 -23.78
C SER A 285 -3.38 18.60 -22.29
N ALA A 286 -3.79 19.82 -21.92
CA ALA A 286 -4.12 20.18 -20.56
C ALA A 286 -5.28 21.18 -20.55
N PHE A 287 -6.07 21.14 -19.49
CA PHE A 287 -7.10 22.13 -19.22
C PHE A 287 -7.11 22.46 -17.73
N GLY A 288 -7.60 23.64 -17.40
CA GLY A 288 -7.83 24.01 -16.02
C GLY A 288 -8.59 25.31 -15.88
N TRP A 289 -9.19 25.49 -14.72
CA TRP A 289 -9.82 26.72 -14.30
C TRP A 289 -9.57 26.95 -12.81
N ILE A 290 -9.57 28.22 -12.44
CA ILE A 290 -9.38 28.68 -11.07
C ILE A 290 -10.42 29.77 -10.83
N THR A 291 -11.18 29.62 -9.75
CA THR A 291 -12.07 30.65 -9.22
C THR A 291 -11.55 31.01 -7.83
N ALA A 292 -11.07 32.24 -7.68
CA ALA A 292 -10.68 32.79 -6.38
C ALA A 292 -11.78 33.73 -5.89
N GLU A 293 -12.33 33.46 -4.72
CA GLU A 293 -13.20 34.43 -4.05
C GLU A 293 -12.32 35.52 -3.44
N ASN A 294 -12.85 36.75 -3.40
CA ASN A 294 -12.08 37.98 -3.19
C ASN A 294 -11.10 37.90 -2.00
N LEU A 295 -9.81 37.74 -2.31
CA LEU A 295 -8.75 37.62 -1.30
C LEU A 295 -8.66 38.85 -0.39
N ALA A 296 -9.19 40.01 -0.81
CA ALA A 296 -9.18 41.23 -0.01
C ALA A 296 -10.04 41.13 1.26
N THR A 297 -11.05 40.25 1.29
CA THR A 297 -11.91 40.04 2.47
C THR A 297 -11.35 39.01 3.46
N SER A 298 -10.50 38.07 3.01
CA SER A 298 -9.94 37.00 3.85
C SER A 298 -8.69 37.41 4.66
N TYR A 299 -8.02 38.52 4.31
CA TYR A 299 -6.91 39.09 5.09
C TYR A 299 -7.33 40.23 6.05
N GLN A 300 -8.64 40.45 6.27
CA GLN A 300 -9.17 41.54 7.12
C GLN A 300 -9.81 41.08 8.44
N ALA A 301 -9.71 39.79 8.81
CA ALA A 301 -10.21 39.28 10.09
C ALA A 301 -9.12 39.30 11.18
#